data_AF-A0A0C4EE10-F1
#
_entry.id   AF-A0A0C4EE10-F1
#
_cell.length_a   1.000
_cell.length_b   1.000
_cell.length_c   1.000
_cell.angle_alpha   90.00
_cell.angle_beta   90.00
_cell.angle_gamma   90.00
#
_symmetry.space_group_name_H-M   'P 1'
#
loop_
_entity.id
_entity.type
_entity.pdbx_description
1 polymer ?
#
loop_
_entity_poly.entity_id
_entity_poly.type
_entity_poly.pdbx_seq_one_letter_code
_entity_poly.pdbx_strand_id
1 'polypeptide(L)'
;MAENEIYQYSIVSALMDGVGSSGLPLSDLITHGDHGLGTFRHMAGEMIVVDGHVYQMKSDGSIATVDTSPGALDKTDGLPIVAPFAMLTRFRPTVHRAPCSPHSKDELAALLSELLLPTVHIQRCSSSPA
;
A
#
# COMPACT_ATOMS: atom_id res chain seq x y z
N MET A 1 -12.66 5.47 -9.43
CA MET A 1 -11.82 6.31 -8.56
C MET A 1 -11.19 7.41 -9.39
N ALA A 2 -11.08 8.59 -8.80
CA ALA A 2 -10.34 9.70 -9.39
C ALA A 2 -8.82 9.43 -9.34
N GLU A 3 -8.06 10.18 -10.13
CA GLU A 3 -6.59 10.18 -10.03
C GLU A 3 -6.17 10.70 -8.65
N ASN A 4 -5.12 10.10 -8.07
CA ASN A 4 -4.56 10.45 -6.76
C ASN A 4 -5.55 10.36 -5.57
N GLU A 5 -6.67 9.66 -5.74
CA GLU A 5 -7.55 9.24 -4.65
C GLU A 5 -6.97 7.97 -3.99
N ILE A 6 -6.86 7.95 -2.66
CA ILE A 6 -6.42 6.76 -1.92
C ILE A 6 -7.63 5.87 -1.65
N TYR A 7 -7.60 4.66 -2.16
CA TYR A 7 -8.49 3.59 -1.73
C TYR A 7 -7.79 2.72 -0.72
N GLN A 8 -8.47 2.48 0.39
CA GLN A 8 -8.00 1.59 1.43
C GLN A 8 -9.08 0.53 1.69
N TYR A 9 -8.66 -0.73 1.64
CA TYR A 9 -9.48 -1.84 2.13
C TYR A 9 -9.02 -2.21 3.55
N SER A 10 -9.99 -2.32 4.46
CA SER A 10 -9.79 -2.63 5.88
C SER A 10 -9.00 -1.54 6.64
N ILE A 11 -8.61 -1.82 7.88
CA ILE A 11 -7.85 -0.93 8.77
C ILE A 11 -6.73 -1.69 9.47
N VAL A 12 -5.64 -0.99 9.81
CA VAL A 12 -4.46 -1.61 10.44
C VAL A 12 -4.80 -2.27 11.78
N SER A 13 -5.73 -1.72 12.56
CA SER A 13 -6.13 -2.34 13.83
C SER A 13 -6.77 -3.72 13.64
N ALA A 14 -7.51 -3.96 12.56
CA ALA A 14 -8.09 -5.27 12.28
C ALA A 14 -7.01 -6.32 12.00
N LEU A 15 -5.95 -5.93 11.28
CA LEU A 15 -4.76 -6.77 11.10
C LEU A 15 -4.08 -7.09 12.44
N MET A 16 -3.92 -6.10 13.32
CA MET A 16 -3.30 -6.29 14.65
C MET A 16 -4.12 -7.24 15.52
N ASP A 17 -5.44 -7.23 15.37
CA ASP A 17 -6.37 -8.14 16.07
C ASP A 17 -6.44 -9.54 15.40
N GLY A 18 -5.61 -9.80 14.38
CA GLY A 18 -5.50 -11.10 13.72
C GLY A 18 -6.53 -11.35 12.62
N VAL A 19 -7.29 -10.33 12.19
CA VAL A 19 -8.26 -10.43 11.09
C VAL A 19 -7.51 -10.40 9.75
N GLY A 20 -6.87 -11.52 9.44
CA GLY A 20 -6.03 -11.69 8.24
C GLY A 20 -6.38 -12.91 7.38
N SER A 21 -7.39 -13.70 7.73
CA SER A 21 -7.73 -14.95 7.02
C SER A 21 -8.65 -14.75 5.80
N SER A 22 -9.37 -13.63 5.75
CA SER A 22 -10.22 -13.22 4.63
C SER A 22 -9.84 -11.81 4.17
N GLY A 23 -10.32 -11.40 3.01
CA GLY A 23 -10.01 -10.09 2.47
C GLY A 23 -10.64 -9.86 1.10
N LEU A 24 -10.27 -8.74 0.49
CA LEU A 24 -10.72 -8.38 -0.86
C LEU A 24 -10.00 -9.25 -1.89
N PRO A 25 -10.71 -9.89 -2.85
CA PRO A 25 -10.07 -10.59 -3.96
C PRO A 25 -9.15 -9.64 -4.76
N LEU A 26 -7.98 -10.13 -5.19
CA LEU A 26 -7.05 -9.27 -5.94
C LEU A 26 -7.62 -8.76 -7.26
N SER A 27 -8.45 -9.56 -7.94
CA SER A 27 -9.13 -9.14 -9.16
C SER A 27 -9.97 -7.88 -8.96
N ASP A 28 -10.52 -7.70 -7.76
CA ASP A 28 -11.34 -6.54 -7.41
C ASP A 28 -10.44 -5.40 -6.94
N LEU A 29 -9.41 -5.72 -6.13
CA LEU A 29 -8.45 -4.75 -5.60
C LEU A 29 -7.79 -3.94 -6.71
N ILE A 30 -7.29 -4.58 -7.77
CA ILE A 30 -6.58 -3.89 -8.86
C ILE A 30 -7.46 -2.91 -9.65
N THR A 31 -8.79 -2.99 -9.52
CA THR A 31 -9.69 -2.02 -10.17
C THR A 31 -9.61 -0.62 -9.53
N HIS A 32 -9.06 -0.55 -8.32
CA HIS A 32 -8.95 0.66 -7.50
C HIS A 32 -7.66 1.45 -7.72
N GLY A 33 -6.64 0.88 -8.37
CA GLY A 33 -5.39 1.61 -8.61
C GLY A 33 -4.31 0.79 -9.27
N ASP A 34 -3.26 1.47 -9.69
CA ASP A 34 -2.08 0.93 -10.36
C ASP A 34 -0.82 1.05 -9.50
N HIS A 35 -0.89 1.74 -8.36
CA HIS A 35 0.21 1.92 -7.43
C HIS A 35 -0.24 1.75 -5.99
N GLY A 36 0.52 1.02 -5.18
CA GLY A 36 0.11 0.74 -3.81
C GLY A 36 0.91 -0.31 -3.08
N LEU A 37 0.46 -0.61 -1.87
CA LEU A 37 1.05 -1.60 -0.97
C LEU A 37 -0.02 -2.28 -0.10
N GLY A 38 0.32 -3.43 0.46
CA GLY A 38 -0.60 -4.19 1.31
C GLY A 38 0.03 -5.50 1.77
N THR A 39 -0.81 -6.47 2.12
CA THR A 39 -0.36 -7.82 2.46
C THR A 39 -1.35 -8.86 1.93
N PHE A 40 -1.01 -10.13 2.08
CA PHE A 40 -1.83 -11.27 1.68
C PHE A 40 -2.46 -11.93 2.91
N ARG A 41 -3.34 -12.90 2.65
CA ARG A 41 -3.91 -13.75 3.71
C ARG A 41 -2.81 -14.25 4.67
N HIS A 42 -3.12 -14.25 5.97
CA HIS A 42 -2.21 -14.65 7.05
C HIS A 42 -0.90 -13.85 7.09
N MET A 43 -0.90 -12.63 6.54
CA MET A 43 0.31 -11.81 6.40
C MET A 43 1.43 -12.55 5.65
N ALA A 44 1.06 -13.36 4.66
CA ALA A 44 1.99 -14.14 3.86
C ALA A 44 2.79 -13.24 2.89
N GLY A 45 3.71 -12.46 3.44
CA GLY A 45 4.55 -11.52 2.70
C GLY A 45 3.91 -10.15 2.45
N GLU A 46 4.71 -9.31 1.82
CA GLU A 46 4.36 -7.93 1.48
C GLU A 46 3.85 -7.84 0.05
N MET A 47 2.77 -7.08 -0.15
CA MET A 47 2.26 -6.74 -1.47
C MET A 47 2.82 -5.40 -1.92
N ILE A 48 3.32 -5.37 -3.15
CA ILE A 48 3.77 -4.16 -3.83
C ILE A 48 3.04 -4.09 -5.17
N VAL A 49 2.39 -2.97 -5.45
CA VAL A 49 1.71 -2.72 -6.73
C VAL A 49 2.41 -1.56 -7.43
N VAL A 50 2.93 -1.81 -8.63
CA VAL A 50 3.60 -0.80 -9.46
C VAL A 50 3.17 -1.01 -10.91
N ASP A 51 2.72 0.06 -11.55
CA ASP A 51 2.23 0.07 -12.94
C ASP A 51 1.16 -1.00 -13.20
N GLY A 52 0.30 -1.24 -12.20
CA GLY A 52 -0.77 -2.24 -12.26
C GLY A 52 -0.31 -3.69 -12.07
N HIS A 53 0.99 -3.94 -11.92
CA HIS A 53 1.53 -5.27 -11.62
C HIS A 53 1.62 -5.51 -10.12
N VAL A 54 1.14 -6.66 -9.67
CA VAL A 54 1.18 -7.07 -8.26
C VAL A 54 2.36 -8.02 -8.02
N TYR A 55 3.19 -7.65 -7.05
CA TYR A 55 4.33 -8.42 -6.58
C TYR A 55 4.13 -8.84 -5.12
N GLN A 56 4.58 -10.04 -4.80
CA GLN A 56 4.64 -10.57 -3.43
C GLN A 56 6.10 -10.74 -3.04
N MET A 57 6.56 -9.97 -2.05
CA MET A 57 7.85 -10.18 -1.40
C MET A 57 7.65 -11.08 -0.18
N LYS A 58 8.28 -12.26 -0.20
CA LYS A 58 8.12 -13.29 0.83
C LYS A 58 9.17 -13.16 1.93
N SER A 59 8.93 -13.81 3.06
CA SER A 59 9.84 -13.81 4.22
C SER A 59 11.18 -14.49 3.95
N ASP A 60 11.25 -15.35 2.93
CA ASP A 60 12.49 -15.95 2.44
C ASP A 60 13.31 -15.03 1.52
N GLY A 61 12.83 -13.81 1.26
CA GLY A 61 13.46 -12.83 0.38
C GLY A 61 13.14 -13.02 -1.11
N SER A 62 12.36 -14.05 -1.48
CA SER A 62 11.92 -14.22 -2.86
C SER A 62 10.83 -13.21 -3.24
N ILE A 63 10.81 -12.82 -4.51
CA ILE A 63 9.78 -11.95 -5.10
C ILE A 63 9.07 -12.73 -6.20
N ALA A 64 7.74 -12.78 -6.11
CA ALA A 64 6.90 -13.43 -7.11
C ALA A 64 5.89 -12.44 -7.71
N THR A 65 5.63 -12.56 -9.02
CA THR A 65 4.48 -11.92 -9.65
C THR A 65 3.21 -12.67 -9.28
N VAL A 66 2.14 -11.96 -8.95
CA VAL A 66 0.86 -12.53 -8.56
C VAL A 66 -0.13 -12.46 -9.72
N ASP A 67 -0.82 -13.56 -10.01
CA ASP A 67 -1.90 -13.58 -10.99
C ASP A 67 -3.14 -12.90 -10.41
N THR A 68 -3.60 -11.85 -11.06
CA THR A 68 -4.75 -11.04 -10.64
C THR A 68 -5.95 -11.22 -11.56
N SER A 69 -5.91 -12.22 -12.45
CA SER A 69 -7.02 -12.54 -13.34
C SER A 69 -8.23 -13.01 -12.52
N PRO A 70 -9.47 -12.71 -12.97
CA PRO A 70 -10.66 -13.24 -12.32
C PRO A 70 -10.62 -14.77 -12.19
N GLY A 71 -10.83 -15.28 -10.98
CA GLY A 71 -10.76 -16.71 -10.69
C GLY A 71 -9.36 -17.28 -10.45
N ALA A 72 -8.32 -16.44 -10.42
CA ALA A 72 -6.98 -16.87 -10.01
C ALA A 72 -6.99 -17.41 -8.58
N LEU A 73 -6.28 -18.52 -8.37
CA LEU A 73 -6.15 -19.21 -7.09
C LEU A 73 -4.69 -19.22 -6.65
N ASP A 74 -4.46 -19.18 -5.34
CA ASP A 74 -3.13 -19.34 -4.77
C ASP A 74 -2.64 -20.76 -5.07
N LYS A 75 -1.41 -20.85 -5.58
CA LYS A 75 -0.79 -22.13 -5.97
C LYS A 75 -0.48 -23.02 -4.77
N THR A 76 -0.47 -22.45 -3.56
CA THR A 76 -0.10 -23.12 -2.32
C THR A 76 -1.28 -23.84 -1.69
N ASP A 77 -2.45 -23.20 -1.66
CA ASP A 77 -3.64 -23.70 -0.95
C ASP A 77 -4.88 -23.89 -1.85
N GLY A 78 -4.84 -23.44 -3.11
CA GLY A 78 -5.94 -23.56 -4.07
C GLY A 78 -7.13 -22.64 -3.76
N LEU A 79 -6.97 -21.64 -2.89
CA LEU A 79 -8.01 -20.70 -2.52
C LEU A 79 -7.87 -19.37 -3.30
N PRO A 80 -8.94 -18.55 -3.37
CA PRO A 80 -8.83 -17.22 -3.95
C PRO A 80 -7.74 -16.39 -3.26
N ILE A 81 -6.96 -15.67 -4.07
CA ILE A 81 -5.93 -14.77 -3.57
C ILE A 81 -6.59 -13.48 -3.08
N VAL A 82 -6.42 -13.18 -1.80
CA VAL A 82 -7.08 -12.05 -1.14
C VAL A 82 -6.10 -11.16 -0.39
N ALA A 83 -6.45 -9.87 -0.30
CA ALA A 83 -5.76 -8.88 0.51
C ALA A 83 -6.60 -8.56 1.76
N PRO A 84 -6.17 -8.93 2.97
CA PRO A 84 -6.85 -8.51 4.21
C PRO A 84 -6.67 -7.01 4.48
N PHE A 85 -5.66 -6.39 3.88
CA PHE A 85 -5.40 -4.96 3.92
C PHE A 85 -4.60 -4.55 2.68
N ALA A 86 -4.98 -3.44 2.07
CA ALA A 86 -4.24 -2.82 0.99
C ALA A 86 -4.62 -1.34 0.85
N MET A 87 -3.68 -0.55 0.35
CA MET A 87 -3.85 0.84 -0.05
C MET A 87 -3.38 1.02 -1.48
N LEU A 88 -4.29 1.41 -2.37
CA LEU A 88 -4.01 1.65 -3.78
C LEU A 88 -4.45 3.07 -4.19
N THR A 89 -3.81 3.59 -5.22
CA THR A 89 -4.24 4.79 -5.92
C THR A 89 -4.01 4.65 -7.42
N ARG A 90 -4.73 5.44 -8.22
CA ARG A 90 -4.41 5.68 -9.63
C ARG A 90 -3.38 6.78 -9.67
N PHE A 91 -2.11 6.39 -9.69
CA PHE A 91 -1.02 7.30 -9.43
C PHE A 91 -0.77 8.22 -10.63
N ARG A 92 -0.94 9.52 -10.39
CA ARG A 92 -0.66 10.57 -11.35
C ARG A 92 0.31 11.58 -10.73
N PRO A 93 1.62 11.48 -10.99
CA PRO A 93 2.58 12.37 -10.38
C PRO A 93 2.30 13.83 -10.77
N THR A 94 2.35 14.73 -9.78
CA THR A 94 2.14 16.18 -9.96
C THR A 94 3.43 16.96 -9.93
N VAL A 95 4.48 16.40 -9.32
CA VAL A 95 5.81 17.00 -9.19
C VAL A 95 6.85 15.96 -9.60
N HIS A 96 7.87 16.41 -10.34
CA HIS A 96 9.03 15.60 -10.69
C HIS A 96 10.29 16.33 -10.22
N ARG A 97 11.25 15.58 -9.67
CA ARG A 97 12.59 16.07 -9.31
C ARG A 97 13.63 15.30 -10.11
N ALA A 98 14.76 15.95 -10.39
CA ALA A 98 15.93 15.25 -10.90
C ALA A 98 16.31 14.06 -9.99
N PRO A 99 16.86 12.97 -10.55
CA PRO A 99 17.27 11.82 -9.77
C PRO A 99 18.17 12.23 -8.59
N CYS A 100 17.83 11.74 -7.41
CA CYS A 100 18.62 11.91 -6.20
C CYS A 100 18.73 10.56 -5.49
N SER A 101 19.84 10.36 -4.78
CA SER A 101 20.16 9.11 -4.13
C SER A 101 20.33 9.34 -2.63
N PRO A 102 19.23 9.46 -1.86
CA PRO A 102 19.33 9.64 -0.42
C PRO A 102 20.06 8.44 0.21
N HIS A 103 20.95 8.73 1.15
CA HIS A 103 21.75 7.73 1.85
C HIS A 103 21.09 7.22 3.14
N SER A 104 19.98 7.85 3.55
CA SER A 104 19.21 7.46 4.73
C SER A 104 17.71 7.72 4.55
N LYS A 105 16.91 7.10 5.43
CA LYS A 105 15.46 7.37 5.50
C LYS A 105 15.16 8.82 5.91
N ASP A 106 15.99 9.39 6.78
CA ASP A 106 15.83 10.78 7.24
C ASP A 106 16.11 11.76 6.11
N GLU A 107 17.13 11.50 5.28
CA GLU A 107 17.43 12.30 4.10
C GLU A 107 16.29 12.22 3.08
N LEU A 108 15.76 11.02 2.83
CA LEU A 108 14.58 10.84 1.97
C LEU A 108 13.37 11.62 2.51
N ALA A 109 13.11 11.58 3.82
CA ALA A 109 12.00 12.29 4.45
C ALA A 109 12.14 13.82 4.32
N ALA A 110 13.35 14.35 4.46
CA ALA A 110 13.63 15.77 4.26
C ALA A 110 13.37 16.17 2.80
N LEU A 111 13.85 15.40 1.83
CA LEU A 111 13.63 15.64 0.40
C LEU A 111 12.14 15.59 0.02
N LEU A 112 11.37 14.63 0.56
CA LEU A 112 9.93 14.55 0.32
C LEU A 112 9.19 15.75 0.93
N SER A 113 9.62 16.22 2.10
CA SER A 113 9.02 17.37 2.78
C SER A 113 9.15 18.67 1.97
N GLU A 114 10.19 18.82 1.16
CA GLU A 114 10.36 19.95 0.24
C GLU A 114 9.42 19.88 -0.98
N LEU A 115 9.01 18.67 -1.38
CA LEU A 115 8.17 18.43 -2.56
C LEU A 115 6.67 18.44 -2.25
N LEU A 116 6.32 18.04 -1.03
CA LEU A 116 4.93 18.00 -0.58
C LEU A 116 4.50 19.41 -0.17
N LEU A 117 3.22 19.72 -0.42
CA LEU A 117 2.62 20.93 0.13
C LEU A 117 2.81 20.94 1.65
N PRO A 118 3.04 22.11 2.28
CA PRO A 118 3.20 22.18 3.73
C PRO A 118 2.00 21.49 4.39
N THR A 119 2.28 20.41 5.13
CA THR A 119 1.29 19.67 5.89
C THR A 119 0.53 20.67 6.74
N VAL A 120 -0.79 20.68 6.66
CA VAL A 120 -1.61 21.45 7.60
C VAL A 120 -1.38 20.84 8.97
N HIS A 121 -0.40 21.38 9.71
CA HIS A 121 -0.31 21.16 11.14
C HIS A 121 -1.57 21.80 11.73
N ILE A 122 -2.59 20.99 11.99
CA ILE A 122 -3.60 21.33 12.98
C ILE A 122 -2.84 21.44 14.30
N GLN A 123 -2.31 22.63 14.62
CA GLN A 123 -1.87 22.95 15.96
C GLN A 123 -3.09 22.74 16.85
N ARG A 124 -3.10 21.64 17.60
CA ARG A 124 -4.04 21.50 18.72
C ARG A 124 -3.82 22.72 19.60
N CYS A 125 -4.85 23.54 19.79
CA CYS A 125 -4.84 24.59 20.78
C CYS A 125 -4.43 23.95 22.11
N SER A 126 -3.22 24.22 22.57
CA SER A 126 -2.82 23.92 23.93
C SER A 126 -3.69 24.77 24.84
N SER A 127 -4.64 24.14 25.53
CA SER A 127 -5.36 24.78 26.63
C SER A 127 -4.32 25.24 27.65
N SER A 128 -4.23 26.56 27.86
CA SER A 128 -3.45 27.13 28.96
C SER A 128 -3.96 26.55 30.28
N PRO A 129 -3.09 26.13 31.20
CA PRO A 129 -3.53 25.86 32.56
C PRO A 129 -3.98 27.17 33.20
N ALA A 130 -5.09 27.10 33.94
CA ALA A 130 -5.57 28.13 34.85
C ALA A 130 -4.75 28.14 36.14
#